data_AF-A0A9C7VIV1-F1
#
_entry.id   AF-A0A9C7VIV1-F1
#
_cell.length_a   1.000
_cell.length_b   1.000
_cell.length_c   1.000
_cell.angle_alpha   90.00
_cell.angle_beta   90.00
_cell.angle_gamma   90.00
#
_symmetry.space_group_name_H-M   'P 1'
#
loop_
_entity.id
_entity.type
_entity.pdbx_description
1 polymer ?
#
loop_
_entity_poly.entity_id
_entity_poly.type
_entity_poly.pdbx_seq_one_letter_code
_entity_poly.pdbx_strand_id
1 'polypeptide(L)' 'MNKTIALAGNPNVGKSTLFNALTGSHQHVGNWPGKTVEKKDGQLWIGEQEIRVV' A
#
# COMPACT_ATOMS: atom_id res chain seq x y z
N MET A 1 7.40 15.57 7.53
CA MET A 1 7.31 15.37 6.06
C MET A 1 6.65 14.03 5.82
N ASN A 2 5.46 13.99 5.22
CA ASN A 2 4.75 12.73 5.01
C ASN A 2 5.26 12.08 3.71
N LYS A 3 5.89 10.91 3.82
CA LYS A 3 6.40 10.16 2.67
C LYS A 3 5.35 9.16 2.20
N THR A 4 5.13 9.09 0.89
CA THR A 4 4.25 8.10 0.25
C THR A 4 5.04 7.32 -0.78
N ILE A 5 4.93 5.99 -0.75
CA ILE A 5 5.55 5.07 -1.69
C ILE A 5 4.48 4.27 -2.42
N ALA A 6 4.70 3.98 -3.70
CA ALA A 6 3.77 3.20 -4.52
C ALA A 6 4.39 1.88 -4.97
N LEU A 7 3.62 0.79 -4.93
CA LEU A 7 4.06 -0.49 -5.47
C LEU A 7 3.60 -0.67 -6.92
N ALA A 8 4.52 -0.46 -7.87
CA ALA A 8 4.28 -0.62 -9.30
C ALA A 8 4.94 -1.90 -9.86
N GLY A 9 4.32 -2.52 -10.86
CA GLY A 9 4.88 -3.69 -11.55
C GLY A 9 3.82 -4.57 -12.21
N ASN A 10 4.28 -5.48 -13.09
CA ASN A 10 3.41 -6.34 -13.89
C ASN A 10 2.44 -7.19 -13.05
N PRO A 11 1.31 -7.64 -13.62
CA PRO A 11 0.42 -8.57 -12.93
C PRO A 11 1.18 -9.78 -12.36
N ASN A 12 0.76 -10.25 -11.18
CA ASN A 12 1.27 -11.48 -10.54
C ASN A 12 2.76 -11.51 -10.13
N VAL A 13 3.47 -10.37 -10.09
CA VAL A 13 4.87 -10.30 -9.60
C VAL A 13 5.01 -10.23 -8.07
N GLY A 14 3.93 -10.48 -7.31
CA GLY A 14 3.97 -10.49 -5.84
C GLY A 14 3.78 -9.14 -5.15
N LYS A 15 3.30 -8.10 -5.85
CA LYS A 15 3.03 -6.77 -5.25
C LYS A 15 2.14 -6.83 -4.01
N SER A 16 1.05 -7.61 -4.07
CA SER A 16 0.13 -7.77 -2.94
C SER A 16 0.81 -8.46 -1.74
N THR A 17 1.71 -9.41 -2.01
CA THR A 17 2.50 -10.09 -0.96
C THR A 17 3.44 -9.10 -0.27
N LEU A 18 4.15 -8.29 -1.05
CA LEU A 18 5.03 -7.25 -0.52
C LEU A 18 4.25 -6.19 0.26
N PHE A 19 3.11 -5.73 -0.26
CA PHE A 19 2.22 -4.79 0.41
C PHE A 19 1.83 -5.32 1.80
N ASN A 20 1.30 -6.54 1.87
CA ASN A 20 0.88 -7.16 3.11
C ASN A 20 2.03 -7.33 4.12
N ALA A 21 3.23 -7.66 3.65
CA ALA A 21 4.41 -7.78 4.50
C ALA A 21 4.86 -6.44 5.07
N LEU A 22 4.70 -5.34 4.33
CA LEU A 22 5.07 -3.99 4.76
C LEU A 22 4.03 -3.35 5.69
N THR A 23 2.73 -3.54 5.41
CA THR A 23 1.65 -2.84 6.15
C THR A 23 1.03 -3.66 7.27
N GLY A 24 1.17 -4.99 7.24
CA GLY A 24 0.53 -5.89 8.20
C GLY A 24 -0.99 -5.65 8.30
N SER A 25 -1.48 -5.40 9.51
CA SER A 25 -2.88 -5.07 9.80
C SER A 25 -3.26 -3.61 9.56
N HIS A 26 -2.29 -2.71 9.35
CA HIS A 26 -2.53 -1.28 9.13
C HIS A 26 -2.77 -0.96 7.65
N GLN A 27 -3.71 -1.69 7.04
CA GLN A 27 -4.11 -1.50 5.65
C GLN A 27 -5.61 -1.27 5.54
N HIS A 28 -5.99 -0.48 4.54
CA HIS A 28 -7.34 -0.24 4.11
C HIS A 28 -7.48 -0.69 2.65
N VAL A 29 -8.59 -1.36 2.37
CA VAL A 29 -8.97 -1.76 1.01
C VAL A 29 -10.23 -1.02 0.64
N GLY A 30 -10.14 -0.21 -0.40
CA GLY A 30 -11.27 0.56 -0.94
C GLY A 30 -11.30 0.45 -2.46
N ASN A 31 -12.17 1.24 -3.07
CA ASN A 31 -12.20 1.43 -4.51
C ASN A 31 -11.65 2.81 -4.86
N TRP A 32 -11.04 2.92 -6.04
CA TRP A 32 -10.74 4.24 -6.59
C TRP A 32 -12.04 5.02 -6.81
N PRO A 33 -12.09 6.33 -6.48
CA PRO A 33 -13.28 7.15 -6.69
C PRO A 33 -13.81 7.02 -8.12
N GLY A 34 -15.06 6.59 -8.27
CA GLY A 34 -15.72 6.42 -9.57
C GLY A 34 -15.22 5.25 -10.43
N LYS A 35 -14.43 4.32 -9.88
CA LYS A 35 -13.97 3.11 -10.60
C LYS A 35 -14.23 1.85 -9.77
N THR A 36 -14.35 0.71 -10.46
CA THR A 36 -14.42 -0.62 -9.85
C THR A 36 -13.04 -1.22 -9.56
N VAL A 37 -11.98 -0.43 -9.76
CA VAL A 37 -10.60 -0.86 -9.50
C VAL A 37 -10.32 -0.76 -8.02
N GLU A 38 -9.90 -1.88 -7.43
CA GLU A 38 -9.47 -1.96 -6.03
C GLU A 38 -8.26 -1.06 -5.77
N LYS A 39 -8.28 -0.37 -4.64
CA LYS A 39 -7.20 0.45 -4.11
C LYS A 39 -6.82 -0.09 -2.74
N LYS A 40 -5.54 -0.41 -2.56
CA LYS A 40 -4.97 -0.76 -1.25
C LYS A 40 -4.11 0.39 -0.78
N ASP A 41 -4.32 0.84 0.44
CA ASP A 41 -3.44 1.81 1.08
C ASP A 41 -3.18 1.42 2.53
N GLY A 42 -1.97 1.65 3.01
CA GLY A 42 -1.58 1.26 4.35
C GLY A 42 -0.40 2.04 4.88
N GLN A 43 -0.02 1.74 6.12
CA GLN A 43 1.07 2.41 6.83
C GLN A 43 2.20 1.42 7.12
N LEU A 44 3.42 1.86 6.87
CA LEU A 44 4.67 1.17 7.21
C LEU A 44 5.47 2.07 8.14
N TRP A 45 6.06 1.48 9.18
CA TRP A 45 6.97 2.15 10.10
C TRP A 45 8.41 1.74 9.79
N ILE A 46 9.29 2.73 9.57
CA ILE A 46 10.73 2.53 9.45
C ILE A 46 11.41 3.38 10.53
N GLY A 47 11.84 2.74 11.62
CA GLY A 47 12.25 3.45 12.83
C GLY A 47 11.08 4.26 13.40
N GLU A 48 11.28 5.56 13.62
CA GLU A 48 10.23 6.50 14.07
C GLU A 48 9.46 7.15 12.91
N GLN A 49 9.77 6.80 11.65
CA GLN A 49 9.12 7.39 10.48
C GLN A 49 7.92 6.56 10.04
N GLU A 50 6.75 7.22 9.98
CA GLU A 50 5.55 6.69 9.36
C GLU A 50 5.56 6.99 7.84
N ILE A 51 5.37 5.96 7.03
CA ILE A 51 5.34 6.04 5.58
C ILE A 51 4.04 5.42 5.07
N ARG A 52 3.35 6.13 4.18
CA ARG A 52 2.17 5.58 3.50
C ARG A 52 2.58 4.72 2.31
N VAL A 53 1.99 3.54 2.17
CA VAL A 53 2.15 2.64 1.03
C VAL A 53 0.85 2.63 0.22
N VAL A 54 0.93 2.78 -1.10
CA VAL A 54 -0.20 2.77 -2.05
C VAL A 54 0.05 1.87 -3.26
#